data_AF-A0A258GV62-F1
#
_entry.id   AF-A0A258GV62-F1
#
_cell.length_a   1.000
_cell.length_b   1.000
_cell.length_c   1.000
_cell.angle_alpha   90.00
_cell.angle_beta   90.00
_cell.angle_gamma   90.00
#
_symmetry.space_group_name_H-M   'P 1'
#
loop_
_entity.id
_entity.type
_entity.pdbx_description
1 polymer ?
#
loop_
_entity_poly.entity_id
_entity_poly.type
_entity_poly.pdbx_seq_one_letter_code
_entity_poly.pdbx_strand_id
1 'polypeptide(L)'
;MTDGRLKAWTIAGTLLLASACSGESASPVSAETAALAPASVAAAGPAGCANGALLPVTGLCNTAAASLFVAIDDTIETFATRCIWRTEEVLLSPGEALVFRAQDCSPEGWVRTIYTPVSGYLKYRMDGTPDDQAGFALQVFPLAAGETAEAVAMKTLAQAPELERDRCETKANTINALHKLSGRTFDLEPKADFMAELEAEADGGFSACGPNGFTNEAVQFWETRPGHALFHMLGQDTPLWDPASFTFYRQAADGRWARAT
;
A
#
# COMPACT_ATOMS: atom_id res chain seq x y z
N MET A 1 -54.65 -24.58 -16.89
CA MET A 1 -53.31 -23.99 -16.74
C MET A 1 -53.38 -22.64 -17.42
N THR A 2 -53.68 -21.60 -16.65
CA THR A 2 -54.10 -20.29 -17.17
C THR A 2 -53.45 -19.19 -16.34
N ASP A 3 -52.70 -18.35 -17.06
CA ASP A 3 -52.67 -16.89 -17.02
C ASP A 3 -52.30 -16.08 -15.76
N GLY A 4 -51.41 -15.10 -16.02
CA GLY A 4 -51.59 -13.71 -15.60
C GLY A 4 -50.64 -13.22 -14.50
N ARG A 5 -50.12 -11.99 -14.47
CA ARG A 5 -50.36 -10.75 -15.23
C ARG A 5 -49.23 -9.75 -14.90
N LEU A 6 -48.83 -8.95 -15.89
CA LEU A 6 -48.13 -7.67 -15.69
C LEU A 6 -48.99 -6.69 -14.86
N LYS A 7 -48.35 -5.80 -14.08
CA LYS A 7 -48.88 -4.45 -13.80
C LYS A 7 -47.75 -3.42 -13.70
N ALA A 8 -47.67 -2.59 -14.73
CA ALA A 8 -47.04 -1.27 -14.72
C ALA A 8 -47.87 -0.30 -13.86
N TRP A 9 -47.20 0.67 -13.23
CA TRP A 9 -47.84 1.87 -12.68
C TRP A 9 -47.07 3.11 -13.14
N THR A 10 -47.77 3.90 -13.94
CA THR A 10 -47.45 5.29 -14.30
C THR A 10 -48.38 6.17 -13.48
N ILE A 11 -47.87 7.20 -12.80
CA ILE A 11 -48.69 8.33 -12.34
C ILE A 11 -47.98 9.62 -12.77
N ALA A 12 -48.70 10.40 -13.58
CA ALA A 12 -48.41 11.78 -13.94
C ALA A 12 -49.20 12.72 -13.01
N GLY A 13 -48.68 13.94 -12.76
CA GLY A 13 -49.35 14.93 -11.90
C GLY A 13 -48.68 16.32 -11.86
N THR A 14 -48.75 17.00 -13.01
CA THR A 14 -48.75 18.44 -13.37
C THR A 14 -48.74 19.56 -12.30
N LEU A 15 -47.84 20.53 -12.57
CA LEU A 15 -47.79 22.01 -12.39
C LEU A 15 -48.66 22.74 -11.33
N LEU A 16 -48.00 23.72 -10.66
CA LEU A 16 -48.50 25.09 -10.55
C LEU A 16 -47.36 26.12 -10.42
N LEU A 17 -47.40 27.15 -11.27
CA LEU A 17 -46.53 28.32 -11.31
C LEU A 17 -46.91 29.34 -10.23
N ALA A 18 -45.91 30.08 -9.70
CA ALA A 18 -46.06 31.48 -9.33
C ALA A 18 -44.72 32.21 -9.46
N SER A 19 -44.78 33.31 -10.19
CA SER A 19 -43.74 34.24 -10.61
C SER A 19 -43.57 35.40 -9.62
N ALA A 20 -42.34 35.86 -9.40
CA ALA A 20 -42.04 37.24 -9.01
C ALA A 20 -40.59 37.59 -9.38
N CYS A 21 -40.43 38.81 -9.89
CA CYS A 21 -39.30 39.28 -10.69
C CYS A 21 -38.18 39.96 -9.88
N SER A 22 -37.06 40.14 -10.60
CA SER A 22 -36.16 41.30 -10.57
C SER A 22 -35.01 41.30 -9.56
N GLY A 23 -33.79 41.26 -10.10
CA GLY A 23 -32.57 41.55 -9.37
C GLY A 23 -31.31 41.14 -10.12
N GLU A 24 -31.05 41.79 -11.25
CA GLU A 24 -29.80 41.67 -12.02
C GLU A 24 -28.61 42.20 -11.18
N SER A 25 -27.61 41.35 -10.95
CA SER A 25 -26.24 41.76 -10.61
C SER A 25 -25.29 40.63 -10.98
N ALA A 26 -24.48 40.92 -11.99
CA ALA A 26 -23.41 40.07 -12.47
C ALA A 26 -22.32 39.88 -11.40
N SER A 27 -21.91 38.65 -11.17
CA SER A 27 -20.50 38.25 -11.00
C SER A 27 -20.36 36.74 -11.11
N PRO A 28 -19.36 36.23 -11.86
CA PRO A 28 -19.12 34.81 -12.00
C PRO A 28 -18.27 34.35 -10.80
N VAL A 29 -18.74 33.33 -10.07
CA VAL A 29 -17.90 32.66 -9.08
C VAL A 29 -17.84 31.19 -9.44
N SER A 30 -16.79 30.90 -10.18
CA SER A 30 -15.92 29.74 -10.08
C SER A 30 -16.56 28.44 -9.61
N ALA A 31 -16.70 27.50 -10.54
CA ALA A 31 -16.62 26.08 -10.24
C ALA A 31 -15.33 25.84 -9.44
N GLU A 32 -15.47 25.50 -8.17
CA GLU A 32 -14.39 25.01 -7.32
C GLU A 32 -14.10 23.58 -7.76
N THR A 33 -13.40 23.47 -8.89
CA THR A 33 -12.57 22.31 -9.17
C THR A 33 -11.59 22.23 -8.02
N ALA A 34 -11.80 21.26 -7.12
CA ALA A 34 -10.80 20.86 -6.14
C ALA A 34 -9.55 20.45 -6.93
N ALA A 35 -8.65 21.41 -7.11
CA ALA A 35 -7.36 21.20 -7.71
C ALA A 35 -6.59 20.31 -6.74
N LEU A 36 -6.53 19.02 -7.07
CA LEU A 36 -5.50 18.11 -6.59
C LEU A 36 -4.17 18.88 -6.69
N ALA A 37 -3.53 19.08 -5.55
CA ALA A 37 -2.21 19.69 -5.49
C ALA A 37 -1.30 18.98 -6.51
N PRO A 38 -0.46 19.71 -7.26
CA PRO A 38 0.38 19.09 -8.26
C PRO A 38 1.26 18.06 -7.57
N ALA A 39 1.14 16.81 -8.01
CA ALA A 39 2.05 15.75 -7.62
C ALA A 39 3.47 16.27 -7.82
N SER A 40 4.28 16.21 -6.77
CA SER A 40 5.70 16.59 -6.82
C SER A 40 6.36 15.75 -7.90
N VAL A 41 6.56 16.35 -9.07
CA VAL A 41 7.21 15.72 -10.21
C VAL A 41 8.65 15.46 -9.82
N ALA A 42 8.96 14.23 -9.42
CA ALA A 42 10.31 13.72 -9.60
C ALA A 42 10.57 13.78 -11.11
N ALA A 43 11.33 14.78 -11.54
CA ALA A 43 11.60 15.02 -12.95
C ALA A 43 12.25 13.79 -13.57
N ALA A 44 11.76 13.39 -14.74
CA ALA A 44 12.43 12.46 -15.63
C ALA A 44 13.91 12.85 -15.80
N GLY A 45 14.78 11.85 -15.68
CA GLY A 45 16.16 12.00 -15.22
C GLY A 45 17.06 12.93 -16.05
N PRO A 46 18.04 13.59 -15.42
CA PRO A 46 19.12 14.26 -16.12
C PRO A 46 20.03 13.23 -16.80
N ALA A 47 20.83 13.69 -17.76
CA ALA A 47 21.90 12.91 -18.38
C ALA A 47 22.74 12.17 -17.33
N GLY A 48 22.72 10.83 -17.37
CA GLY A 48 23.58 9.95 -16.59
C GLY A 48 23.29 9.93 -15.09
N CYS A 49 23.02 8.75 -14.53
CA CYS A 49 23.08 8.55 -13.09
C CYS A 49 24.52 8.71 -12.63
N ALA A 50 24.84 9.80 -11.94
CA ALA A 50 26.21 10.15 -11.54
C ALA A 50 26.95 9.00 -10.82
N ASN A 51 26.22 8.16 -10.06
CA ASN A 51 26.76 7.03 -9.31
C ASN A 51 25.85 5.78 -9.35
N GLY A 52 25.20 5.51 -10.48
CA GLY A 52 24.25 4.40 -10.56
C GLY A 52 23.89 3.96 -11.98
N ALA A 53 23.08 2.92 -12.07
CA ALA A 53 22.39 2.51 -13.30
C ALA A 53 20.98 3.08 -13.30
N LEU A 54 20.45 3.29 -14.50
CA LEU A 54 19.02 3.55 -14.70
C LEU A 54 18.25 2.26 -14.45
N LEU A 55 17.14 2.38 -13.73
CA LEU A 55 16.20 1.29 -13.53
C LEU A 55 15.35 1.08 -14.80
N PRO A 56 15.05 -0.18 -15.18
CA PRO A 56 14.51 -0.52 -16.50
C PRO A 56 13.04 -0.10 -16.75
N VAL A 57 12.23 0.03 -15.71
CA VAL A 57 10.81 0.40 -15.75
C VAL A 57 10.66 1.92 -15.67
N THR A 58 11.16 2.55 -14.61
CA THR A 58 10.91 3.99 -14.37
C THR A 58 11.97 4.91 -14.95
N GLY A 59 13.16 4.39 -15.28
CA GLY A 59 14.31 5.21 -15.67
C GLY A 59 14.89 6.01 -14.51
N LEU A 60 14.53 5.72 -13.25
CA LEU A 60 15.13 6.35 -12.08
C LEU A 60 16.54 5.81 -11.81
N CYS A 61 17.34 6.53 -11.04
CA CYS A 61 18.67 6.05 -10.66
C CYS A 61 18.60 5.07 -9.48
N ASN A 62 19.39 3.99 -9.55
CA ASN A 62 19.49 2.96 -8.50
C ASN A 62 20.31 3.37 -7.26
N THR A 63 20.30 4.65 -6.89
CA THR A 63 21.21 5.25 -5.89
C THR A 63 20.66 5.29 -4.47
N ALA A 64 19.41 4.87 -4.24
CA ALA A 64 18.69 5.03 -2.98
C ALA A 64 18.60 6.49 -2.48
N ALA A 65 18.63 7.47 -3.39
CA ALA A 65 18.52 8.87 -3.03
C ALA A 65 17.16 9.18 -2.37
N ALA A 66 17.18 9.83 -1.20
CA ALA A 66 15.98 10.15 -0.41
C ALA A 66 14.88 10.87 -1.22
N SER A 67 15.28 11.70 -2.20
CA SER A 67 14.36 12.44 -3.08
C SER A 67 13.46 11.55 -3.96
N LEU A 68 13.78 10.27 -4.10
CA LEU A 68 12.99 9.30 -4.86
C LEU A 68 11.80 8.75 -4.06
N PHE A 69 11.77 8.95 -2.74
CA PHE A 69 10.79 8.30 -1.87
C PHE A 69 9.94 9.35 -1.15
N VAL A 70 8.73 8.96 -0.74
CA VAL A 70 7.90 9.83 0.14
C VAL A 70 8.55 9.96 1.51
N ALA A 71 9.03 8.84 2.04
CA ALA A 71 9.78 8.76 3.28
C ALA A 71 10.92 7.75 3.12
N ILE A 72 11.91 7.84 3.99
CA ILE A 72 12.92 6.82 4.19
C ILE A 72 13.16 6.67 5.67
N ASP A 73 13.55 5.48 6.08
CA ASP A 73 14.12 5.25 7.39
C ASP A 73 15.65 5.16 7.27
N ASP A 74 16.32 6.20 7.74
CA ASP A 74 17.78 6.27 7.80
C ASP A 74 18.35 5.66 9.10
N THR A 75 17.47 5.19 9.99
CA THR A 75 17.86 4.54 11.27
C THR A 75 17.91 3.02 11.16
N ILE A 76 17.32 2.44 10.10
CA ILE A 76 17.40 1.01 9.84
C ILE A 76 18.83 0.62 9.51
N GLU A 77 19.36 -0.31 10.30
CA GLU A 77 20.70 -0.84 10.11
C GLU A 77 20.81 -1.65 8.81
N THR A 78 22.01 -1.67 8.26
CA THR A 78 22.31 -2.59 7.17
C THR A 78 22.46 -4.00 7.71
N PHE A 79 21.95 -4.99 6.98
CA PHE A 79 21.98 -6.40 7.37
C PHE A 79 23.41 -6.89 7.65
N ALA A 80 24.38 -6.40 6.86
CA ALA A 80 25.80 -6.64 7.09
C ALA A 80 26.61 -5.39 6.70
N THR A 81 27.86 -5.33 7.18
CA THR A 81 28.73 -4.15 7.12
C THR A 81 28.94 -3.58 5.72
N ARG A 82 29.04 -4.44 4.69
CA ARG A 82 29.27 -4.02 3.29
C ARG A 82 28.00 -3.98 2.45
N CYS A 83 26.83 -4.23 3.04
CA CYS A 83 25.57 -4.02 2.34
C CYS A 83 25.35 -2.52 2.09
N ILE A 84 24.81 -2.19 0.93
CA ILE A 84 24.53 -0.79 0.54
C ILE A 84 23.10 -0.65 0.09
N TRP A 85 22.48 0.48 0.40
CA TRP A 85 21.13 0.78 -0.06
C TRP A 85 21.13 1.09 -1.57
N ARG A 86 20.20 0.47 -2.28
CA ARG A 86 19.90 0.68 -3.71
C ARG A 86 18.42 0.96 -3.90
N THR A 87 18.09 1.68 -4.97
CA THR A 87 16.70 1.79 -5.39
C THR A 87 16.34 0.54 -6.19
N GLU A 88 15.25 -0.10 -5.84
CA GLU A 88 14.60 -1.18 -6.58
C GLU A 88 13.23 -0.72 -7.06
N GLU A 89 12.72 -1.42 -8.07
CA GLU A 89 11.38 -1.17 -8.61
C GLU A 89 10.71 -2.45 -9.08
N VAL A 90 9.39 -2.45 -9.03
CA VAL A 90 8.55 -3.45 -9.68
C VAL A 90 7.38 -2.78 -10.38
N LEU A 91 6.94 -3.34 -11.50
CA LEU A 91 5.72 -2.90 -12.18
C LEU A 91 4.51 -3.58 -11.53
N LEU A 92 3.58 -2.81 -10.96
CA LEU A 92 2.36 -3.36 -10.36
C LEU A 92 1.24 -3.53 -11.40
N SER A 93 1.13 -2.57 -12.32
CA SER A 93 0.17 -2.59 -13.42
C SER A 93 0.70 -1.74 -14.58
N PRO A 94 0.10 -1.80 -15.79
CA PRO A 94 0.47 -0.90 -16.88
C PRO A 94 0.37 0.57 -16.43
N GLY A 95 1.51 1.24 -16.33
CA GLY A 95 1.60 2.64 -15.92
C GLY A 95 1.65 2.88 -14.40
N GLU A 96 1.78 1.85 -13.57
CA GLU A 96 2.03 2.01 -12.13
C GLU A 96 3.17 1.11 -11.65
N ALA A 97 4.14 1.71 -10.98
CA ALA A 97 5.31 1.05 -10.43
C ALA A 97 5.41 1.30 -8.93
N LEU A 98 5.96 0.32 -8.20
CA LEU A 98 6.36 0.46 -6.81
C LEU A 98 7.88 0.61 -6.78
N VAL A 99 8.36 1.71 -6.23
CA VAL A 99 9.79 2.05 -6.09
C VAL A 99 10.12 2.07 -4.61
N PHE A 100 11.23 1.43 -4.21
CA PHE A 100 11.62 1.28 -2.80
C PHE A 100 13.13 1.13 -2.65
N ARG A 101 13.65 1.24 -1.42
CA ARG A 101 15.04 0.97 -1.08
C ARG A 101 15.17 -0.49 -0.65
N ALA A 102 16.18 -1.16 -1.21
CA ALA A 102 16.61 -2.48 -0.80
C ALA A 102 18.13 -2.52 -0.61
N GLN A 103 18.61 -3.46 0.18
CA GLN A 103 20.01 -3.66 0.44
C GLN A 103 20.62 -4.57 -0.62
N ASP A 104 21.66 -4.08 -1.29
CA ASP A 104 22.56 -4.88 -2.11
C ASP A 104 23.73 -5.34 -1.25
N CYS A 105 23.73 -6.63 -0.92
CA CYS A 105 24.77 -7.29 -0.13
C CYS A 105 25.76 -8.07 -1.01
N SER A 106 25.78 -7.86 -2.33
CA SER A 106 26.79 -8.49 -3.20
C SER A 106 28.25 -8.18 -2.82
N PRO A 107 28.60 -7.02 -2.21
CA PRO A 107 29.94 -6.83 -1.66
C PRO A 107 30.29 -7.82 -0.54
N GLU A 108 29.30 -8.39 0.15
CA GLU A 108 29.49 -9.48 1.12
C GLU A 108 29.67 -10.86 0.46
N GLY A 109 29.58 -10.93 -0.87
CA GLY A 109 29.56 -12.20 -1.62
C GLY A 109 28.19 -12.85 -1.66
N TRP A 110 27.14 -12.13 -1.25
CA TRP A 110 25.78 -12.64 -1.28
C TRP A 110 25.21 -12.56 -2.70
N VAL A 111 24.37 -13.52 -3.04
CA VAL A 111 23.57 -13.45 -4.27
C VAL A 111 22.52 -12.34 -4.13
N ARG A 112 22.17 -11.73 -5.25
CA ARG A 112 21.21 -10.62 -5.28
C ARG A 112 19.82 -11.09 -4.82
N THR A 113 19.13 -10.25 -4.06
CA THR A 113 17.70 -10.44 -3.79
C THR A 113 16.87 -9.97 -4.98
N ILE A 114 15.98 -10.82 -5.46
CA ILE A 114 15.03 -10.56 -6.53
C ILE A 114 13.67 -10.25 -5.88
N TYR A 115 13.04 -9.18 -6.35
CA TYR A 115 11.69 -8.79 -5.95
C TYR A 115 10.72 -8.98 -7.12
N THR A 116 9.60 -9.65 -6.86
CA THR A 116 8.62 -9.97 -7.91
C THR A 116 7.20 -9.66 -7.42
N PRO A 117 6.41 -8.88 -8.18
CA PRO A 117 5.00 -8.67 -7.88
C PRO A 117 4.18 -9.89 -8.35
N VAL A 118 3.39 -10.49 -7.45
CA VAL A 118 2.49 -11.61 -7.76
C VAL A 118 1.18 -11.43 -7.02
N SER A 119 0.07 -11.24 -7.76
CA SER A 119 -1.29 -11.16 -7.19
C SER A 119 -1.42 -10.18 -6.00
N GLY A 120 -0.82 -8.99 -6.12
CA GLY A 120 -0.80 -7.97 -5.07
C GLY A 120 0.31 -8.12 -4.03
N TYR A 121 1.03 -9.25 -4.00
CA TYR A 121 2.18 -9.43 -3.12
C TYR A 121 3.47 -8.96 -3.78
N LEU A 122 4.35 -8.32 -3.00
CA LEU A 122 5.77 -8.18 -3.30
C LEU A 122 6.51 -9.36 -2.67
N LYS A 123 6.81 -10.37 -3.48
CA LYS A 123 7.65 -11.49 -3.07
C LYS A 123 9.12 -11.11 -3.14
N TYR A 124 9.95 -11.72 -2.29
CA TYR A 124 11.39 -11.62 -2.39
C TYR A 124 12.06 -12.99 -2.24
N ARG A 125 13.19 -13.18 -2.93
CA ARG A 125 14.03 -14.38 -2.80
C ARG A 125 15.45 -14.08 -3.25
N MET A 126 16.39 -14.90 -2.81
CA MET A 126 17.74 -14.89 -3.37
C MET A 126 17.73 -15.40 -4.83
N ASP A 127 18.59 -14.85 -5.67
CA ASP A 127 18.76 -15.35 -7.03
C ASP A 127 19.22 -16.82 -7.01
N GLY A 128 18.63 -17.63 -7.89
CA GLY A 128 18.77 -19.09 -7.89
C GLY A 128 17.84 -19.86 -6.93
N THR A 129 17.20 -19.20 -5.95
CA THR A 129 16.20 -19.85 -5.08
C THR A 129 14.88 -20.08 -5.84
N PRO A 130 14.25 -21.27 -5.74
CA PRO A 130 12.92 -21.53 -6.30
C PRO A 130 11.82 -20.56 -5.81
N ASP A 131 10.78 -20.32 -6.64
CA ASP A 131 9.71 -19.36 -6.31
C ASP A 131 8.81 -19.80 -5.14
N ASP A 132 8.69 -21.10 -4.90
CA ASP A 132 7.94 -21.68 -3.78
C ASP A 132 8.64 -21.48 -2.42
N GLN A 133 9.89 -21.00 -2.43
CA GLN A 133 10.65 -20.61 -1.24
C GLN A 133 10.77 -19.08 -1.10
N ALA A 134 10.03 -18.31 -1.92
CA ALA A 134 10.03 -16.86 -1.79
C ALA A 134 9.32 -16.42 -0.51
N GLY A 135 9.92 -15.45 0.19
CA GLY A 135 9.28 -14.72 1.27
C GLY A 135 8.38 -13.60 0.73
N PHE A 136 7.68 -12.94 1.64
CA PHE A 136 6.79 -11.82 1.33
C PHE A 136 7.26 -10.57 2.07
N ALA A 137 7.46 -9.48 1.33
CA ALA A 137 7.86 -8.20 1.93
C ALA A 137 6.65 -7.30 2.23
N LEU A 138 5.67 -7.34 1.32
CA LEU A 138 4.53 -6.43 1.30
C LEU A 138 3.35 -7.11 0.60
N GLN A 139 2.14 -6.78 1.01
CA GLN A 139 0.95 -6.95 0.18
C GLN A 139 0.33 -5.57 -0.08
N VAL A 140 -0.01 -5.32 -1.34
CA VAL A 140 -0.57 -4.06 -1.83
C VAL A 140 -2.02 -4.30 -2.20
N PHE A 141 -2.90 -3.52 -1.59
CA PHE A 141 -4.32 -3.52 -1.89
C PHE A 141 -4.71 -2.16 -2.51
N PRO A 142 -5.19 -2.12 -3.77
CA PRO A 142 -5.73 -0.89 -4.33
C PRO A 142 -7.04 -0.52 -3.60
N LEU A 143 -7.23 0.76 -3.31
CA LEU A 143 -8.44 1.28 -2.67
C LEU A 143 -9.45 1.75 -3.72
N ALA A 144 -10.71 1.35 -3.57
CA ALA A 144 -11.79 1.97 -4.30
C ALA A 144 -12.03 3.42 -3.83
N ALA A 145 -12.71 4.22 -4.63
CA ALA A 145 -13.04 5.60 -4.26
C ALA A 145 -13.86 5.65 -2.96
N GLY A 146 -13.33 6.37 -1.95
CA GLY A 146 -13.95 6.50 -0.63
C GLY A 146 -13.73 5.31 0.32
N GLU A 147 -13.02 4.27 -0.13
CA GLU A 147 -12.65 3.12 0.71
C GLU A 147 -11.45 3.44 1.59
N THR A 148 -11.50 3.04 2.86
CA THR A 148 -10.38 3.20 3.80
C THR A 148 -9.52 1.94 3.85
N ALA A 149 -8.27 2.10 4.29
CA ALA A 149 -7.37 0.96 4.51
C ALA A 149 -7.93 -0.01 5.57
N GLU A 150 -8.54 0.51 6.65
CA GLU A 150 -9.19 -0.32 7.65
C GLU A 150 -10.38 -1.11 7.09
N ALA A 151 -11.17 -0.52 6.18
CA ALA A 151 -12.27 -1.23 5.54
C ALA A 151 -11.75 -2.39 4.68
N VAL A 152 -10.64 -2.21 3.98
CA VAL A 152 -9.96 -3.30 3.25
C VAL A 152 -9.42 -4.36 4.19
N ALA A 153 -8.74 -3.96 5.28
CA ALA A 153 -8.24 -4.90 6.28
C ALA A 153 -9.38 -5.74 6.88
N MET A 154 -10.50 -5.12 7.26
CA MET A 154 -11.66 -5.86 7.77
C MET A 154 -12.25 -6.83 6.74
N LYS A 155 -12.15 -6.56 5.43
CA LYS A 155 -12.57 -7.50 4.38
C LYS A 155 -11.68 -8.74 4.30
N THR A 156 -10.42 -8.67 4.70
CA THR A 156 -9.52 -9.85 4.68
C THR A 156 -9.93 -10.90 5.72
N LEU A 157 -10.73 -10.53 6.73
CA LEU A 157 -11.30 -11.47 7.70
C LEU A 157 -12.19 -12.54 7.05
N ALA A 158 -12.68 -12.33 5.82
CA ALA A 158 -13.34 -13.40 5.07
C ALA A 158 -12.45 -14.65 4.86
N GLN A 159 -11.12 -14.49 4.96
CA GLN A 159 -10.13 -15.56 4.87
C GLN A 159 -9.74 -16.15 6.24
N ALA A 160 -10.17 -15.53 7.34
CA ALA A 160 -9.95 -16.06 8.68
C ALA A 160 -10.92 -17.23 8.98
N PRO A 161 -10.56 -18.12 9.92
CA PRO A 161 -11.49 -19.11 10.48
C PRO A 161 -12.79 -18.43 10.95
N GLU A 162 -13.92 -19.09 10.71
CA GLU A 162 -15.26 -18.49 10.94
C GLU A 162 -15.44 -18.00 12.39
N LEU A 163 -14.88 -18.73 13.36
CA LEU A 163 -14.94 -18.41 14.79
C LEU A 163 -14.12 -17.17 15.20
N GLU A 164 -13.25 -16.65 14.32
CA GLU A 164 -12.41 -15.48 14.63
C GLU A 164 -12.98 -14.19 14.07
N ARG A 165 -13.82 -14.26 13.03
CA ARG A 165 -14.13 -13.11 12.16
C ARG A 165 -14.79 -11.94 12.87
N ASP A 166 -15.65 -12.21 13.85
CA ASP A 166 -16.33 -11.21 14.66
C ASP A 166 -15.56 -10.86 15.95
N ARG A 167 -14.44 -11.54 16.19
CA ARG A 167 -13.55 -11.38 17.36
C ARG A 167 -12.31 -10.54 17.06
N CYS A 168 -12.21 -9.99 15.86
CA CYS A 168 -11.10 -9.17 15.41
C CYS A 168 -11.53 -7.72 15.21
N GLU A 169 -10.60 -6.79 15.38
CA GLU A 169 -10.81 -5.37 15.16
C GLU A 169 -9.55 -4.67 14.62
N THR A 170 -9.74 -3.46 14.08
CA THR A 170 -8.59 -2.61 13.72
C THR A 170 -8.23 -1.70 14.88
N LYS A 171 -6.94 -1.54 15.14
CA LYS A 171 -6.45 -0.70 16.23
C LYS A 171 -5.22 0.09 15.79
N ALA A 172 -5.20 1.38 16.11
CA ALA A 172 -4.03 2.20 15.86
C ALA A 172 -2.82 1.64 16.61
N ASN A 173 -1.68 1.59 15.93
CA ASN A 173 -0.44 1.08 16.49
C ASN A 173 0.61 2.20 16.57
N THR A 174 1.75 1.90 17.20
CA THR A 174 2.85 2.86 17.38
C THR A 174 4.09 2.47 16.60
N ILE A 175 3.96 1.65 15.56
CA ILE A 175 5.11 1.22 14.74
C ILE A 175 5.81 2.42 14.08
N ASN A 176 5.09 3.52 13.83
CA ASN A 176 5.66 4.80 13.37
C ASN A 176 6.68 5.42 14.35
N ALA A 177 6.70 5.01 15.62
CA ALA A 177 7.73 5.42 16.57
C ALA A 177 9.05 4.65 16.36
N LEU A 178 8.99 3.47 15.75
CA LEU A 178 10.14 2.62 15.42
C LEU A 178 10.60 2.83 13.98
N HIS A 179 9.65 3.07 13.07
CA HIS A 179 9.91 3.25 11.65
C HIS A 179 9.38 4.58 11.15
N LYS A 180 10.15 5.28 10.32
CA LYS A 180 9.77 6.59 9.72
C LYS A 180 8.78 6.42 8.55
N LEU A 181 7.72 5.65 8.74
CA LEU A 181 6.72 5.36 7.72
C LEU A 181 5.95 6.64 7.32
N SER A 182 5.47 6.65 6.08
CA SER A 182 4.80 7.82 5.51
C SER A 182 3.30 7.87 5.79
N GLY A 183 2.68 6.71 6.04
CA GLY A 183 1.26 6.55 6.25
C GLY A 183 0.86 6.42 7.71
N ARG A 184 -0.45 6.44 7.95
CA ARG A 184 -1.03 6.05 9.24
C ARG A 184 -1.05 4.53 9.34
N THR A 185 -0.62 4.01 10.49
CA THR A 185 -0.49 2.59 10.73
C THR A 185 -1.49 2.07 11.75
N PHE A 186 -1.87 0.80 11.59
CA PHE A 186 -2.78 0.10 12.47
C PHE A 186 -2.57 -1.41 12.35
N ASP A 187 -3.08 -2.16 13.32
CA ASP A 187 -3.10 -3.62 13.31
C ASP A 187 -4.52 -4.13 13.09
N LEU A 188 -4.65 -5.33 12.51
CA LEU A 188 -5.88 -6.11 12.51
C LEU A 188 -5.68 -7.23 13.54
N GLU A 189 -6.17 -7.02 14.76
CA GLU A 189 -5.83 -7.86 15.91
C GLU A 189 -7.06 -8.46 16.60
N PRO A 190 -6.90 -9.55 17.37
CA PRO A 190 -7.91 -10.04 18.29
C PRO A 190 -8.39 -8.93 19.24
N LYS A 191 -9.70 -8.87 19.47
CA LYS A 191 -10.28 -8.10 20.57
C LYS A 191 -9.70 -8.60 21.90
N ALA A 192 -9.72 -7.73 22.91
CA ALA A 192 -9.04 -7.98 24.18
C ALA A 192 -9.41 -9.31 24.86
N ASP A 193 -10.68 -9.73 24.79
CA ASP A 193 -11.15 -11.01 25.33
C ASP A 193 -10.58 -12.20 24.55
N PHE A 194 -10.60 -12.14 23.21
CA PHE A 194 -10.02 -13.17 22.36
C PHE A 194 -8.50 -13.22 22.48
N MET A 195 -7.83 -12.08 22.59
CA MET A 195 -6.39 -12.02 22.84
C MET A 195 -6.03 -12.74 24.14
N ALA A 196 -6.76 -12.48 25.23
CA ALA A 196 -6.51 -13.12 26.51
C ALA A 196 -6.70 -14.65 26.48
N GLU A 197 -7.67 -15.14 25.69
CA GLU A 197 -7.85 -16.58 25.46
C GLU A 197 -6.65 -17.18 24.70
N LEU A 198 -6.24 -16.54 23.60
CA LEU A 198 -5.09 -16.99 22.81
C LEU A 198 -3.81 -17.03 23.65
N GLU A 199 -3.55 -16.00 24.45
CA GLU A 199 -2.39 -15.94 25.34
C GLU A 199 -2.42 -17.01 26.45
N ALA A 200 -3.61 -17.37 26.95
CA ALA A 200 -3.76 -18.38 27.99
C ALA A 200 -3.59 -19.82 27.45
N GLU A 201 -3.94 -20.05 26.19
CA GLU A 201 -3.85 -21.36 25.54
C GLU A 201 -2.53 -21.57 24.80
N ALA A 202 -1.83 -20.50 24.44
CA ALA A 202 -0.60 -20.57 23.68
C ALA A 202 0.56 -21.12 24.52
N ASP A 203 1.11 -22.26 24.09
CA ASP A 203 2.43 -22.74 24.49
C ASP A 203 3.48 -22.29 23.46
N GLY A 204 3.54 -20.98 23.19
CA GLY A 204 4.46 -20.37 22.24
C GLY A 204 3.81 -19.37 21.27
N GLY A 205 4.17 -19.49 19.99
CA GLY A 205 3.67 -18.64 18.92
C GLY A 205 2.21 -18.87 18.58
N PHE A 206 1.48 -17.80 18.31
CA PHE A 206 0.12 -17.85 17.80
C PHE A 206 -0.11 -16.80 16.71
N SER A 207 -1.13 -17.07 15.89
CA SER A 207 -1.64 -16.16 14.87
C SER A 207 -3.16 -16.18 14.91
N ALA A 208 -3.79 -15.05 14.59
CA ALA A 208 -5.23 -14.90 14.57
C ALA A 208 -5.65 -13.80 13.59
N CYS A 209 -6.95 -13.74 13.28
CA CYS A 209 -7.53 -12.75 12.36
C CYS A 209 -7.11 -12.93 10.89
N GLY A 210 -6.78 -14.18 10.53
CA GLY A 210 -6.47 -14.58 9.16
C GLY A 210 -5.07 -14.15 8.68
N PRO A 211 -4.78 -14.30 7.37
CA PRO A 211 -3.43 -14.10 6.82
C PRO A 211 -2.87 -12.68 6.94
N ASN A 212 -3.75 -11.68 7.06
CA ASN A 212 -3.38 -10.27 7.23
C ASN A 212 -3.71 -9.75 8.64
N GLY A 213 -3.82 -10.67 9.60
CA GLY A 213 -4.18 -10.40 10.97
C GLY A 213 -2.98 -10.17 11.88
N PHE A 214 -3.00 -10.78 13.06
CA PHE A 214 -1.99 -10.63 14.10
C PHE A 214 -1.20 -11.92 14.27
N THR A 215 0.07 -11.78 14.64
CA THR A 215 0.91 -12.84 15.18
C THR A 215 1.84 -12.25 16.23
N ASN A 216 2.16 -13.02 17.28
CA ASN A 216 3.19 -12.65 18.24
C ASN A 216 4.59 -13.09 17.81
N GLU A 217 4.72 -13.73 16.64
CA GLU A 217 6.00 -14.25 16.13
C GLU A 217 6.63 -13.37 15.04
N ALA A 218 6.03 -12.25 14.67
CA ALA A 218 6.57 -11.37 13.64
C ALA A 218 6.04 -9.95 13.78
N VAL A 219 6.78 -9.00 13.21
CA VAL A 219 6.28 -7.64 13.00
C VAL A 219 5.49 -7.62 11.70
N GLN A 220 4.17 -7.44 11.83
CA GLN A 220 3.27 -7.22 10.70
C GLN A 220 2.26 -6.14 11.05
N PHE A 221 1.93 -5.29 10.09
CA PHE A 221 1.02 -4.16 10.32
C PHE A 221 0.46 -3.63 9.01
N TRP A 222 -0.62 -2.86 9.12
CA TRP A 222 -1.20 -2.13 7.99
C TRP A 222 -0.71 -0.69 7.95
N GLU A 223 -0.53 -0.16 6.74
CA GLU A 223 -0.24 1.26 6.47
C GLU A 223 -1.24 1.81 5.45
N THR A 224 -1.80 2.98 5.76
CA THR A 224 -2.66 3.74 4.84
C THR A 224 -1.82 4.59 3.90
N ARG A 225 -2.03 4.44 2.58
CA ARG A 225 -1.39 5.27 1.56
C ARG A 225 -2.41 5.86 0.57
N PRO A 226 -2.09 6.97 -0.11
CA PRO A 226 -2.94 7.49 -1.16
C PRO A 226 -3.27 6.42 -2.22
N GLY A 227 -4.56 6.05 -2.29
CA GLY A 227 -5.08 5.04 -3.20
C GLY A 227 -4.73 3.59 -2.89
N HIS A 228 -4.03 3.31 -1.77
CA HIS A 228 -3.57 1.96 -1.43
C HIS A 228 -3.64 1.67 0.07
N ALA A 229 -3.93 0.43 0.45
CA ALA A 229 -3.59 -0.12 1.75
C ALA A 229 -2.42 -1.08 1.60
N LEU A 230 -1.44 -0.96 2.49
CA LEU A 230 -0.27 -1.83 2.51
C LEU A 230 -0.33 -2.72 3.74
N PHE A 231 -0.10 -4.01 3.58
CA PHE A 231 0.15 -4.92 4.69
C PHE A 231 1.63 -5.33 4.66
N HIS A 232 2.37 -4.88 5.68
CA HIS A 232 3.80 -5.14 5.84
C HIS A 232 4.02 -6.45 6.58
N MET A 233 4.96 -7.25 6.09
CA MET A 233 5.37 -8.53 6.70
C MET A 233 6.89 -8.48 6.89
N LEU A 234 7.34 -7.94 8.02
CA LEU A 234 8.78 -7.73 8.26
C LEU A 234 9.47 -8.94 8.88
N GLY A 235 8.71 -9.82 9.54
CA GLY A 235 9.29 -10.93 10.30
C GLY A 235 9.90 -10.48 11.62
N GLN A 236 10.88 -11.25 12.14
CA GLN A 236 11.63 -10.91 13.34
C GLN A 236 13.01 -10.29 13.04
N ASP A 237 13.55 -10.56 11.86
CA ASP A 237 14.88 -10.15 11.44
C ASP A 237 14.88 -8.74 10.80
N THR A 238 16.05 -8.11 10.75
CA THR A 238 16.23 -6.85 10.01
C THR A 238 15.90 -7.07 8.53
N PRO A 239 14.91 -6.35 7.96
CA PRO A 239 14.52 -6.56 6.57
C PRO A 239 15.62 -6.10 5.61
N LEU A 240 15.73 -6.80 4.47
CA LEU A 240 16.61 -6.38 3.36
C LEU A 240 16.06 -5.19 2.58
N TRP A 241 14.95 -4.59 3.02
CA TRP A 241 14.31 -3.42 2.43
C TRP A 241 13.94 -2.41 3.51
N ASP A 242 13.77 -1.15 3.11
CA ASP A 242 13.29 -0.08 3.99
C ASP A 242 11.75 -0.01 3.87
N PRO A 243 10.97 -0.40 4.89
CA PRO A 243 9.51 -0.38 4.84
C PRO A 243 8.93 1.02 4.66
N ALA A 244 9.64 2.09 5.05
CA ALA A 244 9.19 3.47 4.83
C ALA A 244 9.31 3.91 3.37
N SER A 245 10.20 3.26 2.61
CA SER A 245 10.57 3.70 1.27
C SER A 245 9.57 3.35 0.17
N PHE A 246 8.64 2.42 0.41
CA PHE A 246 7.64 2.02 -0.58
C PHE A 246 6.92 3.24 -1.14
N THR A 247 7.12 3.53 -2.42
CA THR A 247 6.65 4.75 -3.07
C THR A 247 6.07 4.41 -4.44
N PHE A 248 4.82 4.78 -4.64
CA PHE A 248 4.13 4.56 -5.89
C PHE A 248 4.55 5.61 -6.93
N TYR A 249 4.78 5.16 -8.15
CA TYR A 249 5.04 5.97 -9.32
C TYR A 249 4.00 5.68 -10.39
N ARG A 250 3.52 6.72 -11.07
CA ARG A 250 2.58 6.61 -12.18
C ARG A 250 3.18 7.18 -13.45
N GLN A 251 2.94 6.50 -14.55
CA GLN A 251 3.33 6.94 -15.87
C GLN A 251 2.27 7.92 -16.40
N ALA A 252 2.69 9.12 -16.75
CA ALA A 252 1.87 10.10 -17.43
C ALA A 252 1.67 9.72 -18.90
N ALA A 253 0.71 10.37 -19.57
CA ALA A 253 0.41 10.14 -20.98
C ALA A 253 1.60 10.43 -21.93
N ASP A 254 2.56 11.25 -21.49
CA ASP A 254 3.81 11.55 -22.21
C ASP A 254 4.91 10.49 -21.97
N GLY A 255 4.59 9.40 -21.26
CA GLY A 255 5.50 8.31 -20.94
C GLY A 255 6.42 8.57 -19.75
N ARG A 256 6.40 9.77 -19.15
CA ARG A 256 7.25 10.08 -17.98
C ARG A 256 6.65 9.52 -16.71
N TRP A 257 7.51 9.02 -15.83
CA TRP A 257 7.13 8.56 -14.51
C TRP A 257 7.18 9.70 -13.50
N ALA A 258 6.16 9.81 -12.66
CA ALA A 258 6.12 10.75 -11.55
C ALA A 258 5.64 10.03 -10.29
N ARG A 259 6.16 10.46 -9.14
CA ARG A 259 5.72 9.95 -7.84
C ARG A 259 4.24 10.26 -7.65
N ALA A 260 3.46 9.24 -7.30
CA ALA A 260 2.08 9.42 -6.88
C ALA A 260 2.06 10.09 -5.50
N THR A 261 1.30 11.17 -5.39
CA THR A 261 1.06 11.91 -4.14
C THR A 261 -0.35 11.70 -3.65
#